data_AF-A0A959V5D6-F1
#
_entry.id   AF-A0A959V5D6-F1
#
_cell.length_a   1.000
_cell.length_b   1.000
_cell.length_c   1.000
_cell.angle_alpha   90.00
_cell.angle_beta   90.00
_cell.angle_gamma   90.00
#
_symmetry.space_group_name_H-M   'P 1'
#
loop_
_entity.id
_entity.type
_entity.pdbx_description
1 polymer ?
#
loop_
_entity_poly.entity_id
_entity_poly.type
_entity_poly.pdbx_seq_one_letter_code
_entity_poly.pdbx_strand_id
1 'polypeptide(L)'
;ALFVERDRPVQVYHKSKLVAGVEKLPFESLLGSLEYLSIDMGGTTGSLGVQQERSVLRSADGRVAVAPVICYESVFGDHVAPHVRNGATMIAIMTNDGWWGKSPGYRQHLAYGRLRAVETRRAIARSANTGISCVIDQRGTVWQSTEWWHEAAFRSELHTSHELTVFVRYGDLIGRLALLLLPILLVAAFVAGRTVP
;
A
#
# COMPACT_ATOMS: atom_id res chain seq x y z
N ALA A 1 -0.60 5.26 12.52
CA ALA A 1 0.86 5.42 12.53
C ALA A 1 1.23 6.70 13.24
N LEU A 2 2.28 6.67 14.05
CA LEU A 2 2.75 7.82 14.83
C LEU A 2 4.17 8.17 14.34
N PHE A 3 4.42 9.45 14.10
CA PHE A 3 5.76 9.97 13.84
C PHE A 3 6.19 10.80 15.04
N VAL A 4 7.22 10.32 15.72
CA VAL A 4 7.69 10.88 16.99
C VAL A 4 9.09 11.45 16.78
N GLU A 5 9.25 12.73 17.11
CA GLU A 5 10.55 13.40 17.15
C GLU A 5 10.71 14.07 18.51
N ARG A 6 11.97 14.20 18.96
CA ARG A 6 12.29 14.92 20.19
C ARG A 6 11.84 16.37 20.05
N ASP A 7 11.11 16.87 21.04
CA ASP A 7 10.68 18.27 21.14
C ASP A 7 9.72 18.76 20.03
N ARG A 8 8.95 17.84 19.41
CA ARG A 8 7.83 18.20 18.50
C ARG A 8 6.53 17.48 18.84
N PRO A 9 5.37 18.08 18.49
CA PRO A 9 4.10 17.39 18.52
C PRO A 9 4.14 16.13 17.64
N VAL A 10 3.59 15.04 18.17
CA VAL A 10 3.46 13.77 17.44
C VAL A 10 2.57 13.97 16.22
N GLN A 11 3.03 13.56 15.05
CA GLN A 11 2.19 13.51 13.86
C GLN A 11 1.49 12.15 13.80
N VAL A 12 0.20 12.16 13.45
CA VAL A 12 -0.64 10.96 13.44
C VAL A 12 -1.18 10.74 12.03
N TYR A 13 -1.15 9.49 11.57
CA TYR A 13 -1.82 9.04 10.36
C TYR A 13 -2.78 7.89 10.67
N HIS A 14 -4.02 7.99 10.19
CA HIS A 14 -5.03 6.95 10.35
C HIS A 14 -5.15 6.11 9.07
N LYS A 15 -5.25 4.78 9.25
CA LYS A 15 -5.42 3.84 8.14
C LYS A 15 -6.69 4.19 7.37
N SER A 16 -6.57 4.21 6.06
CA SER A 16 -7.61 4.67 5.14
C SER A 16 -8.21 3.54 4.30
N LYS A 17 -7.42 2.50 3.98
CA LYS A 17 -7.93 1.28 3.32
C LYS A 17 -8.04 0.16 4.35
N LEU A 18 -9.27 -0.02 4.85
CA LEU A 18 -9.59 -1.08 5.80
C LEU A 18 -9.83 -2.41 5.06
N VAL A 19 -9.43 -3.51 5.69
CA VAL A 19 -9.70 -4.86 5.20
C VAL A 19 -11.18 -5.18 5.43
N ALA A 20 -11.91 -5.47 4.35
CA ALA A 20 -13.31 -5.82 4.42
C ALA A 20 -13.51 -7.15 5.19
N GLY A 21 -14.50 -7.20 6.07
CA GLY A 21 -14.85 -8.37 6.90
C GLY A 21 -14.01 -8.55 8.16
N VAL A 22 -12.86 -7.85 8.27
CA VAL A 22 -11.96 -7.91 9.44
C VAL A 22 -11.92 -6.56 10.16
N GLU A 23 -11.69 -5.46 9.43
CA GLU A 23 -11.58 -4.11 10.00
C GLU A 23 -12.80 -3.23 9.67
N LYS A 24 -13.55 -3.58 8.62
CA LYS A 24 -14.79 -2.91 8.24
C LYS A 24 -15.83 -3.91 7.77
N LEU A 25 -17.04 -3.81 8.29
CA LEU A 25 -18.18 -4.59 7.79
C LEU A 25 -18.63 -4.05 6.44
N PRO A 26 -18.72 -4.88 5.39
CA PRO A 26 -19.36 -4.47 4.16
C PRO A 26 -20.86 -4.26 4.43
N PHE A 27 -21.45 -3.20 3.88
CA PHE A 27 -22.88 -2.88 4.02
C PHE A 27 -23.35 -2.75 5.48
N GLU A 28 -22.63 -2.00 6.32
CA GLU A 28 -23.00 -1.74 7.74
C GLU A 28 -24.49 -1.40 7.94
N SER A 29 -25.11 -0.62 7.03
CA SER A 29 -26.53 -0.25 7.11
C SER A 29 -27.51 -1.43 6.95
N LEU A 30 -27.09 -2.53 6.33
CA LEU A 30 -27.90 -3.73 6.10
C LEU A 30 -27.48 -4.90 7.01
N LEU A 31 -26.18 -5.01 7.31
CA LEU A 31 -25.58 -6.15 8.01
C LEU A 31 -25.07 -5.80 9.42
N GLY A 32 -25.33 -4.59 9.93
CA GLY A 32 -24.86 -4.15 11.25
C GLY A 32 -25.35 -5.04 12.41
N SER A 33 -26.52 -5.68 12.28
CA SER A 33 -27.02 -6.66 13.25
C SER A 33 -26.23 -7.98 13.28
N LEU A 34 -25.39 -8.22 12.27
CA LEU A 34 -24.52 -9.40 12.13
C LEU A 34 -23.05 -9.07 12.45
N GLU A 35 -22.77 -7.97 13.14
CA GLU A 35 -21.42 -7.58 13.56
C GLU A 35 -20.72 -8.67 14.39
N TYR A 36 -21.47 -9.51 15.10
CA TYR A 36 -20.96 -10.69 15.81
C TYR A 36 -20.32 -11.76 14.90
N LEU A 37 -20.61 -11.76 13.59
CA LEU A 37 -20.02 -12.66 12.59
C LEU A 37 -18.77 -12.07 11.91
N SER A 38 -18.35 -10.85 12.28
CA SER A 38 -17.07 -10.31 11.80
C SER A 38 -15.93 -11.21 12.26
N ILE A 39 -14.97 -11.45 11.36
CA ILE A 39 -13.88 -12.39 11.62
C ILE A 39 -12.86 -11.69 12.50
N ASP A 40 -12.84 -12.02 13.80
CA ASP A 40 -11.84 -11.52 14.72
C ASP A 40 -10.49 -12.20 14.47
N MET A 41 -9.56 -11.43 13.90
CA MET A 41 -8.17 -11.83 13.65
C MET A 41 -7.20 -11.16 14.64
N GLY A 42 -7.69 -10.79 15.84
CA GLY A 42 -6.89 -10.15 16.89
C GLY A 42 -6.82 -8.62 16.77
N GLY A 43 -7.90 -7.98 16.30
CA GLY A 43 -8.01 -6.53 16.13
C GLY A 43 -9.38 -5.99 16.54
N THR A 44 -9.49 -4.68 16.80
CA THR A 44 -10.78 -4.08 17.16
C THR A 44 -11.73 -4.11 15.96
N THR A 45 -12.86 -4.80 16.08
CA THR A 45 -13.97 -4.69 15.14
C THR A 45 -14.67 -3.34 15.39
N GLY A 46 -14.61 -2.46 14.39
CA GLY A 46 -15.10 -1.08 14.47
C GLY A 46 -14.19 -0.11 13.72
N SER A 47 -14.75 0.70 12.82
CA SER A 47 -13.95 1.69 12.10
C SER A 47 -13.55 2.82 13.06
N LEU A 48 -12.37 2.75 13.67
CA LEU A 48 -11.81 3.81 14.54
C LEU A 48 -11.39 5.08 13.77
N GLY A 49 -12.07 5.38 12.67
CA GLY A 49 -11.80 6.49 11.76
C GLY A 49 -10.89 6.08 10.60
N VAL A 50 -11.24 6.54 9.41
CA VAL A 50 -10.40 6.50 8.20
C VAL A 50 -9.95 7.90 7.84
N GLN A 51 -8.73 8.04 7.35
CA GLN A 51 -8.28 9.34 6.84
C GLN A 51 -8.72 9.54 5.39
N GLN A 52 -9.31 10.71 5.12
CA GLN A 52 -9.70 11.07 3.75
C GLN A 52 -8.47 11.42 2.91
N GLU A 53 -7.56 12.21 3.48
CA GLU A 53 -6.39 12.72 2.77
C GLU A 53 -5.14 11.85 2.94
N ARG A 54 -4.28 11.84 1.93
CA ARG A 54 -3.00 11.13 1.92
C ARG A 54 -1.89 12.02 2.48
N SER A 55 -1.85 12.16 3.80
CA SER A 55 -0.87 13.02 4.48
C SER A 55 0.52 12.38 4.50
N VAL A 56 1.55 13.23 4.46
CA VAL A 56 2.95 12.83 4.55
C VAL A 56 3.48 13.23 5.92
N LEU A 57 4.17 12.30 6.59
CA LEU A 57 4.81 12.54 7.88
C LEU A 57 6.19 13.17 7.63
N ARG A 58 6.46 14.35 8.19
CA ARG A 58 7.67 15.13 7.84
C ARG A 58 8.61 15.28 9.00
N SER A 59 9.91 15.15 8.75
CA SER A 59 10.93 15.45 9.74
C SER A 59 11.04 16.94 10.04
N ALA A 60 11.54 17.30 11.22
CA ALA A 60 11.68 18.70 11.64
C ALA A 60 12.50 19.55 10.67
N ASP A 61 13.57 18.98 10.12
CA ASP A 61 14.46 19.62 9.15
C ASP A 61 13.93 19.59 7.71
N GLY A 62 12.77 18.96 7.49
CA GLY A 62 12.13 18.82 6.18
C GLY A 62 12.88 17.90 5.20
N ARG A 63 13.99 17.28 5.59
CA ARG A 63 14.82 16.44 4.71
C ARG A 63 14.17 15.09 4.43
N VAL A 64 13.37 14.60 5.37
CA VAL A 64 12.67 13.31 5.27
C VAL A 64 11.17 13.56 5.28
N ALA A 65 10.48 12.94 4.32
CA ALA A 65 9.05 12.97 4.21
C ALA A 65 8.57 11.54 3.93
N VAL A 66 7.86 10.95 4.87
CA VAL A 66 7.49 9.53 4.86
C VAL A 66 6.03 9.39 4.44
N ALA A 67 5.78 8.54 3.45
CA ALA A 67 4.43 8.02 3.19
C ALA A 67 4.16 6.88 4.20
N PRO A 68 3.28 7.07 5.21
CA PRO A 68 2.85 5.98 6.07
C PRO A 68 1.89 5.07 5.31
N VAL A 69 2.25 3.80 5.13
CA VAL A 69 1.41 2.81 4.46
C VAL A 69 1.20 1.65 5.43
N ILE A 70 -0.04 1.41 5.82
CA ILE A 70 -0.40 0.42 6.83
C ILE A 70 -0.97 -0.83 6.14
N CYS A 71 -0.22 -1.92 6.25
CA CYS A 71 -0.63 -3.26 5.84
C CYS A 71 -1.16 -3.26 4.39
N TYR A 72 -2.45 -3.59 4.25
CA TYR A 72 -3.15 -3.77 2.99
C TYR A 72 -3.20 -2.53 2.09
N GLU A 73 -2.96 -1.33 2.64
CA GLU A 73 -2.83 -0.10 1.85
C GLU A 73 -1.75 -0.19 0.76
N SER A 74 -0.70 -1.00 1.00
CA SER A 74 0.41 -1.17 0.06
C SER A 74 0.01 -1.88 -1.25
N VAL A 75 -1.11 -2.61 -1.26
CA VAL A 75 -1.62 -3.30 -2.44
C VAL A 75 -2.23 -2.31 -3.46
N PHE A 76 -2.66 -1.13 -2.99
CA PHE A 76 -3.35 -0.12 -3.79
C PHE A 76 -2.39 0.96 -4.30
N GLY A 77 -1.90 0.83 -5.53
CA GLY A 77 -0.98 1.80 -6.14
C GLY A 77 -1.57 3.21 -6.27
N ASP A 78 -2.88 3.29 -6.56
CA ASP A 78 -3.68 4.52 -6.59
C ASP A 78 -3.83 5.19 -5.21
N HIS A 79 -3.67 4.43 -4.12
CA HIS A 79 -3.65 4.94 -2.76
C HIS A 79 -2.24 5.39 -2.32
N VAL A 80 -1.19 4.69 -2.74
CA VAL A 80 0.20 5.02 -2.38
C VAL A 80 0.72 6.22 -3.18
N ALA A 81 0.49 6.27 -4.50
CA ALA A 81 1.02 7.31 -5.38
C ALA A 81 0.67 8.75 -4.94
N PRO A 82 -0.54 9.07 -4.44
CA PRO A 82 -0.84 10.41 -3.95
C PRO A 82 0.02 10.86 -2.76
N HIS A 83 0.47 9.97 -1.87
CA HIS A 83 1.41 10.35 -0.81
C HIS A 83 2.73 10.89 -1.40
N VAL A 84 3.20 10.23 -2.47
CA VAL A 84 4.41 10.64 -3.19
C VAL A 84 4.19 11.94 -3.94
N ARG A 85 3.01 12.12 -4.54
CA ARG A 85 2.59 13.39 -5.16
C ARG A 85 2.52 14.53 -4.15
N ASN A 86 2.14 14.24 -2.91
CA ASN A 86 2.10 15.18 -1.79
C ASN A 86 3.49 15.41 -1.16
N GLY A 87 4.56 14.89 -1.78
CA GLY A 87 5.95 15.18 -1.44
C GLY A 87 6.61 14.17 -0.52
N ALA A 88 6.09 12.94 -0.39
CA ALA A 88 6.83 11.87 0.28
C ALA A 88 8.11 11.52 -0.49
N THR A 89 9.22 11.41 0.23
CA THR A 89 10.56 11.10 -0.27
C THR A 89 10.99 9.66 0.00
N MET A 90 10.25 8.95 0.85
CA MET A 90 10.34 7.50 1.08
C MET A 90 8.98 6.93 1.51
N ILE A 91 8.86 5.60 1.51
CA ILE A 91 7.66 4.90 1.99
C ILE A 91 8.01 4.07 3.23
N ALA A 92 7.15 4.09 4.24
CA ALA A 92 7.22 3.18 5.37
C ALA A 92 6.00 2.26 5.36
N ILE A 93 6.22 0.97 5.11
CA ILE A 93 5.18 -0.05 5.21
C ILE A 93 5.23 -0.69 6.59
N MET A 94 4.15 -0.56 7.36
CA MET A 94 3.98 -1.22 8.66
C MET A 94 2.88 -2.27 8.54
N THR A 95 3.18 -3.54 8.78
CA THR A 95 2.23 -4.63 8.55
C THR A 95 2.25 -5.71 9.63
N ASN A 96 1.16 -6.46 9.72
CA ASN A 96 1.11 -7.73 10.44
C ASN A 96 0.64 -8.80 9.44
N ASP A 97 1.54 -9.69 9.02
CA ASP A 97 1.24 -10.77 8.07
C ASP A 97 1.00 -12.12 8.79
N GLY A 98 0.80 -12.13 10.12
CA GLY A 98 0.63 -13.37 10.89
C GLY A 98 -0.59 -14.19 10.50
N TRP A 99 -1.67 -13.52 10.11
CA TRP A 99 -2.92 -14.11 9.65
C TRP A 99 -2.79 -15.00 8.40
N TRP A 100 -1.72 -14.84 7.62
CA TRP A 100 -1.46 -15.69 6.46
C TRP A 100 -0.92 -17.08 6.82
N GLY A 101 -0.40 -17.27 8.04
CA GLY A 101 0.25 -18.51 8.45
C GLY A 101 1.33 -18.94 7.46
N LYS A 102 1.35 -20.23 7.11
CA LYS A 102 2.29 -20.82 6.12
C LYS A 102 1.89 -20.60 4.66
N SER A 103 0.84 -19.83 4.39
CA SER A 103 0.41 -19.58 3.00
C SER A 103 1.39 -18.65 2.27
N PRO A 104 1.38 -18.61 0.92
CA PRO A 104 2.18 -17.66 0.14
C PRO A 104 1.79 -16.18 0.32
N GLY A 105 0.71 -15.87 1.04
CA GLY A 105 0.12 -14.53 1.10
C GLY A 105 1.09 -13.44 1.56
N TYR A 106 1.92 -13.70 2.57
CA TYR A 106 2.92 -12.73 3.04
C TYR A 106 4.00 -12.43 2.00
N ARG A 107 4.33 -13.40 1.13
CA ARG A 107 5.29 -13.22 0.02
C ARG A 107 4.68 -12.40 -1.10
N GLN A 108 3.42 -12.64 -1.41
CA GLN A 108 2.66 -11.83 -2.36
C GLN A 108 2.50 -10.38 -1.86
N HIS A 109 2.22 -10.21 -0.56
CA HIS A 109 2.13 -8.89 0.06
C HIS A 109 3.46 -8.12 -0.04
N LEU A 110 4.60 -8.79 0.20
CA LEU A 110 5.92 -8.20 -0.06
C LEU A 110 6.12 -7.82 -1.53
N ALA A 111 5.68 -8.67 -2.47
CA ALA A 111 5.79 -8.39 -3.90
C ALA A 111 5.05 -7.10 -4.30
N TYR A 112 3.87 -6.83 -3.71
CA TYR A 112 3.20 -5.54 -3.90
C TYR A 112 4.04 -4.37 -3.38
N GLY A 113 4.70 -4.51 -2.22
CA GLY A 113 5.66 -3.50 -1.74
C GLY A 113 6.77 -3.22 -2.76
N ARG A 114 7.33 -4.26 -3.40
CA ARG A 114 8.33 -4.09 -4.47
C ARG A 114 7.78 -3.32 -5.66
N LEU A 115 6.55 -3.63 -6.08
CA LEU A 115 5.88 -2.93 -7.16
C LEU A 115 5.66 -1.45 -6.82
N ARG A 116 5.23 -1.12 -5.60
CA ARG A 116 5.10 0.28 -5.14
C ARG A 116 6.42 1.03 -5.23
N ALA A 117 7.55 0.39 -4.90
CA ALA A 117 8.86 1.00 -4.99
C ALA A 117 9.24 1.37 -6.43
N VAL A 118 8.96 0.48 -7.38
CA VAL A 118 9.20 0.70 -8.82
C VAL A 118 8.29 1.80 -9.37
N GLU A 119 6.99 1.70 -9.10
CA GLU A 119 5.97 2.64 -9.57
C GLU A 119 6.25 4.08 -9.12
N THR A 120 6.76 4.24 -7.91
CA THR A 120 6.93 5.57 -7.29
C THR A 120 8.37 6.07 -7.27
N ARG A 121 9.36 5.22 -7.61
CA ARG A 121 10.79 5.49 -7.40
C ARG A 121 11.08 5.95 -5.98
N ARG A 122 10.51 5.24 -5.00
CA ARG A 122 10.75 5.47 -3.58
C ARG A 122 11.35 4.23 -2.96
N ALA A 123 12.40 4.44 -2.17
CA ALA A 123 12.89 3.40 -1.29
C ALA A 123 11.84 3.14 -0.19
N ILE A 124 11.73 1.89 0.24
CA ILE A 124 10.72 1.45 1.21
C ILE A 124 11.41 0.80 2.40
N ALA A 125 11.06 1.29 3.59
CA ALA A 125 11.26 0.56 4.84
C ALA A 125 10.02 -0.29 5.11
N ARG A 126 10.14 -1.60 5.11
CA ARG A 126 9.04 -2.51 5.44
C ARG A 126 9.31 -3.16 6.80
N SER A 127 8.43 -2.91 7.76
CA SER A 127 8.42 -3.54 9.08
C SER A 127 7.17 -4.40 9.23
N ALA A 128 7.38 -5.70 9.44
CA ALA A 128 6.32 -6.69 9.64
C ALA A 128 6.45 -7.30 11.05
N ASN A 129 5.36 -7.34 11.81
CA ASN A 129 5.35 -8.01 13.13
C ASN A 129 5.60 -9.51 12.99
N THR A 130 4.74 -10.16 12.20
CA THR A 130 4.93 -11.51 11.72
C THR A 130 4.97 -11.43 10.20
N GLY A 131 6.08 -11.78 9.56
CA GLY A 131 6.26 -11.58 8.13
C GLY A 131 7.72 -11.28 7.78
N ILE A 132 7.94 -10.74 6.58
CA ILE A 132 9.27 -10.35 6.09
C ILE A 132 9.51 -8.87 6.35
N SER A 133 10.37 -8.50 7.31
CA SER A 133 10.87 -7.13 7.42
C SER A 133 12.04 -6.96 6.46
N CYS A 134 12.08 -5.86 5.71
CA CYS A 134 13.13 -5.62 4.71
C CYS A 134 13.23 -4.16 4.27
N VAL A 135 14.31 -3.87 3.54
CA VAL A 135 14.47 -2.63 2.77
C VAL A 135 14.23 -2.93 1.29
N ILE A 136 13.54 -2.05 0.59
CA ILE A 136 13.32 -2.16 -0.85
C ILE A 136 13.86 -0.90 -1.52
N ASP A 137 14.73 -1.06 -2.52
CA ASP A 137 15.24 0.08 -3.28
C ASP A 137 14.23 0.61 -4.32
N GLN A 138 14.57 1.72 -4.97
CA GLN A 138 13.73 2.40 -5.97
C GLN A 138 13.53 1.58 -7.27
N ARG A 139 14.21 0.44 -7.42
CA ARG A 139 14.07 -0.51 -8.52
C ARG A 139 13.28 -1.76 -8.11
N GLY A 140 12.85 -1.85 -6.85
CA GLY A 140 12.13 -3.00 -6.31
C GLY A 140 13.04 -4.15 -5.90
N THR A 141 14.35 -3.93 -5.76
CA THR A 141 15.29 -4.92 -5.21
C THR A 141 15.12 -4.96 -3.70
N VAL A 142 15.05 -6.17 -3.14
CA VAL A 142 14.94 -6.38 -1.70
C VAL A 142 16.34 -6.52 -1.10
N TRP A 143 16.60 -5.76 -0.06
CA TRP A 143 17.82 -5.73 0.72
C TRP A 143 17.50 -6.04 2.19
N GLN A 144 18.41 -6.73 2.88
CA GLN A 144 18.31 -7.04 4.32
C GLN A 144 16.92 -7.59 4.72
N SER A 145 16.57 -8.76 4.21
CA SER A 145 15.29 -9.43 4.49
C SER A 145 15.39 -10.32 5.73
N THR A 146 14.41 -10.24 6.62
CA THR A 146 14.23 -11.22 7.70
C THR A 146 13.53 -12.47 7.19
N GLU A 147 13.61 -13.55 7.96
CA GLU A 147 12.77 -14.73 7.78
C GLU A 147 11.37 -14.51 8.35
N TRP A 148 10.43 -15.37 7.94
CA TRP A 148 9.07 -15.37 8.49
C TRP A 148 9.09 -15.92 9.93
N TRP A 149 8.37 -15.27 10.85
CA TRP A 149 8.26 -15.70 12.25
C TRP A 149 9.59 -15.69 13.02
N HIS A 150 10.51 -14.80 12.64
CA HIS A 150 11.81 -14.64 13.28
C HIS A 150 11.93 -13.25 13.94
N GLU A 151 12.28 -13.24 15.22
CA GLU A 151 12.57 -12.00 15.94
C GLU A 151 13.90 -11.42 15.43
N ALA A 152 13.83 -10.20 14.88
CA ALA A 152 15.01 -9.55 14.31
C ALA A 152 14.86 -8.02 14.36
N ALA A 153 16.01 -7.36 14.45
CA ALA A 153 16.15 -5.93 14.23
C ALA A 153 17.37 -5.69 13.35
N PHE A 154 17.29 -4.71 12.45
CA PHE A 154 18.40 -4.32 11.60
C PHE A 154 18.36 -2.82 11.31
N ARG A 155 19.53 -2.30 10.90
CA ARG A 155 19.70 -0.91 10.50
C ARG A 155 20.17 -0.88 9.05
N SER A 156 19.55 -0.02 8.25
CA SER A 156 19.92 0.20 6.86
C SER A 156 19.81 1.68 6.50
N GLU A 157 20.56 2.08 5.48
CA GLU A 157 20.46 3.41 4.88
C GLU A 157 19.50 3.37 3.69
N LEU A 158 18.59 4.34 3.63
CA LEU A 158 17.59 4.46 2.58
C LEU A 158 17.85 5.73 1.78
N HIS A 159 17.99 5.59 0.46
CA HIS A 159 18.12 6.73 -0.42
C HIS A 159 16.74 7.32 -0.74
N THR A 160 16.50 8.53 -0.24
CA THR A 160 15.32 9.32 -0.56
C THR A 160 15.33 9.79 -2.02
N SER A 161 14.14 10.07 -2.57
CA SER A 161 14.01 10.63 -3.91
C SER A 161 12.87 11.64 -3.97
N HIS A 162 13.01 12.62 -4.85
CA HIS A 162 11.98 13.62 -5.16
C HIS A 162 11.39 13.43 -6.56
N GLU A 163 11.89 12.47 -7.34
CA GLU A 163 11.45 12.24 -8.72
C GLU A 163 9.98 11.82 -8.76
N LEU A 164 9.23 12.28 -9.77
CA LEU A 164 7.85 11.88 -9.99
C LEU A 164 7.74 11.12 -11.31
N THR A 165 7.42 9.83 -11.20
CA THR A 165 7.20 8.95 -12.35
C THR A 165 5.92 9.32 -13.11
N VAL A 166 5.78 8.77 -14.33
CA VAL A 166 4.53 8.85 -15.10
C VAL A 166 3.35 8.29 -14.29
N PHE A 167 3.55 7.18 -13.59
CA PHE A 167 2.53 6.57 -12.74
C PHE A 167 2.12 7.49 -11.58
N VAL A 168 3.09 8.13 -10.89
CA VAL A 168 2.75 9.08 -9.82
C VAL A 168 2.03 10.31 -10.35
N ARG A 169 2.37 10.78 -11.55
CA ARG A 169 1.72 11.96 -12.15
C ARG A 169 0.30 11.66 -12.64
N TYR A 170 0.10 10.56 -13.36
CA TYR A 170 -1.12 10.32 -14.12
C TYR A 170 -1.92 9.08 -13.67
N GLY A 171 -1.36 8.27 -12.78
CA GLY A 171 -1.93 6.98 -12.37
C GLY A 171 -1.71 5.89 -13.42
N ASP A 172 -2.59 4.90 -13.41
CA ASP A 172 -2.58 3.79 -14.36
C ASP A 172 -3.12 4.21 -15.74
N LEU A 173 -2.28 4.93 -16.49
CA LEU A 173 -2.62 5.38 -17.84
C LEU A 173 -2.82 4.19 -18.80
N ILE A 174 -1.98 3.16 -18.66
CA ILE A 174 -2.02 1.98 -19.54
C ILE A 174 -3.32 1.21 -19.34
N GLY A 175 -3.70 0.92 -18.10
CA GLY A 175 -4.96 0.24 -17.80
C GLY A 175 -6.18 1.05 -18.22
N ARG A 176 -6.17 2.37 -18.04
CA ARG A 176 -7.25 3.26 -18.51
C ARG A 176 -7.40 3.25 -20.03
N LEU A 177 -6.29 3.32 -20.77
CA LEU A 177 -6.31 3.24 -22.24
C LEU A 177 -6.74 1.85 -22.71
N ALA A 178 -6.26 0.78 -22.07
CA ALA A 178 -6.67 -0.58 -22.39
C ALA A 178 -8.18 -0.77 -22.18
N LEU A 179 -8.73 -0.26 -21.07
CA LEU A 179 -10.17 -0.33 -20.78
C LEU A 179 -11.00 0.43 -21.81
N LEU A 180 -10.50 1.56 -22.33
CA LEU A 180 -11.15 2.32 -23.39
C LEU A 180 -11.09 1.60 -24.75
N LEU A 181 -9.94 1.02 -25.09
CA LEU A 181 -9.70 0.42 -26.41
C LEU A 181 -10.30 -0.98 -26.56
N LEU A 182 -10.37 -1.76 -25.48
CA LEU A 182 -10.88 -3.13 -25.50
C LEU A 182 -12.29 -3.25 -26.14
N PRO A 183 -13.32 -2.49 -25.72
CA PRO A 183 -14.64 -2.60 -26.33
C PRO A 183 -14.65 -2.20 -27.81
N ILE A 184 -13.84 -1.20 -28.20
CA ILE A 184 -13.72 -0.76 -29.59
C ILE A 184 -13.15 -1.90 -30.44
N LEU A 185 -12.10 -2.56 -29.96
CA LEU A 185 -11.48 -3.70 -30.63
C LEU A 185 -12.42 -4.90 -30.72
N LEU A 186 -13.19 -5.18 -29.67
CA LEU A 186 -14.18 -6.27 -29.66
C LEU A 186 -15.29 -6.01 -30.69
N VAL A 187 -15.81 -4.78 -30.78
CA VAL A 187 -16.81 -4.41 -31.78
C VAL A 187 -16.23 -4.50 -33.18
N ALA A 188 -15.02 -3.98 -33.41
CA ALA A 188 -14.36 -4.06 -34.71
C ALA A 188 -14.13 -5.52 -35.15
N ALA A 189 -13.67 -6.39 -34.25
CA ALA A 189 -13.46 -7.80 -34.53
C ALA A 189 -14.78 -8.53 -34.86
N PHE A 190 -15.85 -8.22 -34.13
CA PHE A 190 -17.16 -8.81 -34.36
C PHE A 190 -17.77 -8.39 -35.71
N VAL A 191 -17.63 -7.12 -36.10
CA VAL A 191 -18.07 -6.63 -37.41
C VAL A 191 -17.24 -7.26 -38.52
N ALA A 192 -15.91 -7.28 -38.38
CA ALA A 192 -15.01 -7.89 -39.35
C ALA A 192 -15.34 -9.37 -39.58
N GLY A 193 -15.61 -10.13 -38.51
CA GLY A 193 -15.99 -11.54 -38.58
C GLY A 193 -17.34 -11.82 -39.24
N ARG A 194 -18.20 -10.81 -39.40
CA ARG A 194 -19.48 -10.91 -40.13
C ARG A 194 -19.38 -10.46 -41.59
N THR A 195 -18.31 -9.77 -41.95
CA THR A 195 -18.06 -9.27 -43.30
C THR A 195 -17.14 -10.17 -44.13
N VAL A 196 -16.62 -11.26 -43.54
CA VAL A 196 -15.95 -12.33 -44.29
C VAL A 196 -17.03 -13.28 -44.83
N PRO A 197 -17.18 -13.44 -46.17
CA PRO A 197 -18.13 -14.36 -46.78
C PRO A 197 -17.80 -15.84 -46.53
#